data_AF-Q6BRX9-F1
#
_entry.id   AF-Q6BRX9-F1
#
_cell.length_a   1.000
_cell.length_b   1.000
_cell.length_c   1.000
_cell.angle_alpha   90.00
_cell.angle_beta   90.00
_cell.angle_gamma   90.00
#
_symmetry.space_group_name_H-M   'P 1'
#
loop_
_entity.id
_entity.type
_entity.pdbx_description
1 polymer ?
#
loop_
_entity_poly.entity_id
_entity_poly.type
_entity_poly.pdbx_seq_one_letter_code
_entity_poly.pdbx_strand_id
1 'polypeptide(L)'
;MSNDSDIDSSYVTLVSADNFKFIVLKEVASISSVLRSTQGFEEGKTGKINLDMDGDILECVVEYLYYHYKYRDQAESGNVPEFNIPTHLALELLVKADFLDI
;
A
#
# COMPACT_ATOMS: atom_id res chain seq x y z
N MET A 1 15.76 -30.07 -5.92
CA MET A 1 16.21 -28.73 -5.48
C MET A 1 14.95 -27.91 -5.32
N SER A 2 14.70 -27.43 -4.10
CA SER A 2 13.45 -26.82 -3.66
C SER A 2 13.09 -25.59 -4.51
N ASN A 3 11.81 -25.48 -4.91
CA ASN A 3 11.22 -24.28 -5.51
C ASN A 3 11.25 -23.14 -4.48
N ASP A 4 12.23 -22.25 -4.57
CA ASP A 4 12.35 -21.04 -3.75
C ASP A 4 11.84 -19.79 -4.50
N SER A 5 11.17 -19.95 -5.64
CA SER A 5 10.81 -18.85 -6.56
C SER A 5 9.36 -18.36 -6.47
N ASP A 6 8.52 -18.97 -5.63
CA ASP A 6 7.07 -18.67 -5.61
C ASP A 6 6.63 -17.74 -4.45
N ILE A 7 7.51 -17.46 -3.47
CA ILE A 7 7.19 -16.60 -2.31
C ILE A 7 7.37 -15.10 -2.64
N ASP A 8 8.25 -14.78 -3.60
CA ASP A 8 8.55 -13.40 -4.04
C ASP A 8 7.39 -12.74 -4.83
N SER A 9 6.41 -13.53 -5.28
CA SER A 9 5.31 -13.04 -6.14
C SER A 9 4.14 -12.42 -5.38
N SER A 10 4.02 -12.68 -4.08
CA SER A 10 2.86 -12.31 -3.26
C SER A 10 3.01 -10.99 -2.50
N TYR A 11 4.21 -10.43 -2.46
CA TYR A 11 4.51 -9.18 -1.77
C TYR A 11 5.06 -8.14 -2.74
N VAL A 12 4.83 -6.87 -2.43
CA VAL A 12 5.44 -5.74 -3.12
C VAL A 12 6.11 -4.81 -2.12
N THR A 13 7.23 -4.24 -2.53
CA THR A 13 7.99 -3.27 -1.75
C THR A 13 7.69 -1.88 -2.27
N LEU A 14 7.02 -1.05 -1.46
CA LEU A 14 6.86 0.37 -1.71
C LEU A 14 8.08 1.10 -1.14
N VAL A 15 8.71 1.96 -1.92
CA VAL A 15 9.89 2.72 -1.52
C VAL A 15 9.51 4.20 -1.45
N SER A 16 9.71 4.84 -0.30
CA SER A 16 9.47 6.28 -0.14
C SER A 16 10.61 7.12 -0.74
N ALA A 17 10.39 8.44 -0.86
CA ALA A 17 11.41 9.40 -1.29
C ALA A 17 12.63 9.39 -0.35
N ASP A 18 12.40 9.15 0.94
CA ASP A 18 13.41 9.00 1.99
C ASP A 18 14.15 7.65 1.97
N ASN A 19 13.91 6.79 0.98
CA ASN A 19 14.45 5.43 0.86
C ASN A 19 13.94 4.44 1.92
N PHE A 20 12.84 4.71 2.61
CA PHE A 20 12.18 3.69 3.44
C PHE A 20 11.49 2.66 2.56
N LYS A 21 11.48 1.41 3.01
CA LYS A 21 10.93 0.27 2.26
C LYS A 21 9.83 -0.38 3.06
N PHE A 22 8.63 -0.38 2.51
CA PHE A 22 7.44 -0.97 3.11
C PHE A 22 7.04 -2.20 2.31
N ILE A 23 7.02 -3.36 2.97
CA ILE A 23 6.64 -4.62 2.32
C ILE A 23 5.16 -4.84 2.58
N VAL A 24 4.36 -4.84 1.52
CA VAL A 24 2.90 -5.01 1.58
C VAL A 24 2.45 -6.19 0.73
N LEU A 25 1.35 -6.84 1.13
CA LEU A 25 0.75 -7.90 0.33
C LEU A 25 0.27 -7.36 -1.01
N LYS A 26 0.47 -8.14 -2.07
CA LYS A 26 0.01 -7.78 -3.43
C LYS A 26 -1.49 -7.59 -3.49
N GLU A 27 -2.26 -8.39 -2.75
CA GLU A 27 -3.72 -8.27 -2.66
C GLU A 27 -4.15 -6.96 -1.99
N VAL A 28 -3.42 -6.53 -0.95
CA VAL A 28 -3.65 -5.26 -0.25
C VAL A 28 -3.27 -4.09 -1.15
N ALA A 29 -2.11 -4.16 -1.81
CA ALA A 29 -1.70 -3.17 -2.80
C ALA A 29 -2.66 -3.10 -4.01
N SER A 30 -3.33 -4.21 -4.34
CA SER A 30 -4.28 -4.26 -5.46
C SER A 30 -5.59 -3.51 -5.19
N ILE A 31 -5.83 -3.06 -3.95
CA ILE A 31 -6.91 -2.13 -3.60
C ILE A 31 -6.72 -0.82 -4.36
N SER A 32 -5.47 -0.32 -4.43
CA SER A 32 -5.10 0.82 -5.25
C SER A 32 -5.07 0.42 -6.73
N SER A 33 -5.87 1.10 -7.56
CA SER A 33 -5.83 0.88 -9.01
C SER A 33 -4.51 1.27 -9.63
N VAL A 34 -3.84 2.28 -9.07
CA VAL A 34 -2.54 2.75 -9.53
C VAL A 34 -1.46 1.72 -9.21
N LEU A 35 -1.36 1.26 -7.96
CA LEU A 35 -0.40 0.20 -7.60
C LEU A 35 -0.65 -1.09 -8.38
N ARG A 36 -1.93 -1.46 -8.60
CA ARG A 36 -2.30 -2.61 -9.44
C ARG A 36 -1.83 -2.45 -10.88
N SER A 37 -1.95 -1.24 -11.45
CA SER A 37 -1.53 -0.95 -12.83
C SER A 37 -0.01 -0.91 -12.95
N THR A 38 0.69 -0.35 -11.96
CA THR A 38 2.17 -0.34 -11.89
C THR A 38 2.74 -1.76 -11.77
N GLN A 39 2.04 -2.67 -11.07
CA GLN A 39 2.40 -4.10 -11.04
C GLN A 39 2.28 -4.81 -12.40
N GLY A 40 1.52 -4.26 -13.35
CA GLY A 40 1.35 -4.83 -14.70
C GLY A 40 2.43 -4.42 -15.69
N PHE A 41 3.14 -3.31 -15.44
CA PHE A 41 4.30 -2.87 -16.24
C PHE A 41 5.58 -3.54 -15.76
N GLU A 42 6.66 -3.50 -16.54
CA GLU A 42 7.90 -4.28 -16.36
C GLU A 42 8.57 -4.16 -14.98
N GLU A 43 8.22 -3.14 -14.19
CA GLU A 43 8.59 -2.99 -12.76
C GLU A 43 8.00 -4.10 -11.86
N GLY A 44 6.84 -4.66 -12.24
CA GLY A 44 6.17 -5.77 -11.56
C GLY A 44 6.94 -7.10 -11.56
N LYS A 45 7.99 -7.24 -12.38
CA LYS A 45 8.92 -8.39 -12.30
C LYS A 45 9.80 -8.37 -11.06
N THR A 46 10.03 -7.19 -10.47
CA THR A 46 10.83 -7.05 -9.24
C THR A 46 9.97 -6.80 -8.00
N GLY A 47 8.68 -6.50 -8.18
CA GLY A 47 7.76 -6.22 -7.07
C GLY A 47 8.12 -4.95 -6.29
N LYS A 48 8.87 -4.00 -6.88
CA LYS A 48 9.28 -2.75 -6.20
C LYS A 48 8.66 -1.55 -6.88
N ILE A 49 8.07 -0.65 -6.09
CA ILE A 49 7.43 0.58 -6.57
C ILE A 49 8.06 1.75 -5.82
N ASN A 50 8.67 2.68 -6.54
CA ASN A 50 9.20 3.90 -5.94
C ASN A 50 8.12 4.98 -5.97
N LEU A 51 7.87 5.59 -4.81
CA LEU A 51 6.87 6.61 -4.60
C LEU A 51 7.56 7.88 -4.12
N ASP A 52 7.23 9.00 -4.77
CA ASP A 52 7.73 10.32 -4.41
C ASP A 52 6.90 10.90 -3.27
N MET A 53 6.96 10.29 -2.10
CA MET A 53 6.29 10.72 -0.87
C MET A 53 7.15 10.38 0.33
N ASP A 54 6.98 11.13 1.41
CA ASP A 54 7.73 10.93 2.65
C ASP A 54 7.38 9.59 3.30
N GLY A 55 8.31 9.04 4.08
CA GLY A 55 8.14 7.74 4.73
C GLY A 55 6.93 7.65 5.64
N ASP A 56 6.62 8.73 6.35
CA ASP A 56 5.48 8.91 7.26
C ASP A 56 4.15 8.96 6.51
N ILE A 57 4.10 9.58 5.33
CA ILE A 57 2.91 9.53 4.47
C ILE A 57 2.70 8.11 3.95
N LEU A 58 3.76 7.47 3.45
CA LEU A 58 3.69 6.12 2.92
C LEU A 58 3.28 5.10 4.00
N GLU A 59 3.78 5.24 5.22
CA GLU A 59 3.39 4.43 6.37
C GLU A 59 1.87 4.54 6.61
N CYS A 60 1.33 5.75 6.63
CA CYS A 60 -0.09 5.99 6.83
C CYS A 60 -0.95 5.41 5.68
N VAL A 61 -0.49 5.54 4.43
CA VAL A 61 -1.14 4.91 3.26
C VAL A 61 -1.16 3.39 3.40
N VAL A 62 -0.03 2.78 3.76
CA VAL A 62 0.09 1.33 3.93
C VAL A 62 -0.84 0.85 5.04
N GLU A 63 -0.86 1.56 6.17
CA GLU A 63 -1.76 1.26 7.28
C GLU A 63 -3.23 1.34 6.85
N TYR A 64 -3.61 2.38 6.10
CA TYR A 64 -4.96 2.52 5.54
C TYR A 64 -5.32 1.38 4.59
N LEU A 65 -4.41 0.96 3.70
CA LEU A 65 -4.66 -0.15 2.79
C LEU A 65 -4.95 -1.46 3.57
N TYR A 66 -4.17 -1.76 4.60
CA TYR A 66 -4.39 -2.94 5.45
C TYR A 66 -5.66 -2.84 6.27
N TYR A 67 -5.94 -1.66 6.81
CA TYR A 67 -7.17 -1.37 7.51
C TYR A 67 -8.37 -1.61 6.58
N HIS A 68 -8.37 -1.02 5.38
CA HIS A 68 -9.41 -1.21 4.39
C HIS A 68 -9.55 -2.69 4.01
N TYR A 69 -8.45 -3.40 3.76
CA TYR A 69 -8.48 -4.83 3.46
C TYR A 69 -9.10 -5.66 4.59
N LYS A 70 -8.70 -5.42 5.85
CA LYS A 70 -9.13 -6.18 7.02
C LYS A 70 -10.58 -5.91 7.40
N TYR A 71 -11.03 -4.66 7.24
CA TYR A 71 -12.37 -4.22 7.62
C TYR A 71 -13.37 -4.24 6.47
N ARG A 72 -12.94 -4.51 5.22
CA ARG A 72 -13.84 -4.64 4.06
C ARG A 72 -14.97 -5.64 4.30
N ASP A 73 -14.67 -6.80 4.90
CA ASP A 73 -15.67 -7.82 5.24
C ASP A 73 -16.36 -7.56 6.59
N GLN A 74 -15.77 -6.74 7.47
CA GLN A 74 -16.33 -6.40 8.77
C GLN A 74 -17.14 -5.09 8.78
N ALA A 75 -17.21 -4.39 7.65
CA ALA A 75 -18.03 -3.19 7.48
C ALA A 75 -19.50 -3.45 7.83
N GLU A 76 -20.00 -4.66 7.57
CA GLU A 76 -21.36 -5.08 7.93
C GLU A 76 -21.51 -5.43 9.43
N SER A 77 -20.42 -5.73 10.13
CA SER A 77 -20.42 -6.13 11.55
C SER A 77 -20.22 -4.95 12.52
N GLY A 78 -19.97 -3.73 12.03
CA GLY A 78 -19.96 -2.50 12.82
C GLY A 78 -18.78 -2.31 13.79
N ASN A 79 -17.81 -3.24 13.81
CA ASN A 79 -16.67 -3.23 14.75
C ASN A 79 -15.39 -2.68 14.10
N VAL A 80 -15.54 -1.57 13.39
CA VAL A 80 -14.49 -0.93 12.60
C VAL A 80 -13.80 0.14 13.48
N PRO A 81 -12.49 0.02 13.79
CA PRO A 81 -11.79 0.96 14.67
C PRO A 81 -11.56 2.32 14.01
N GLU A 82 -11.38 3.38 14.78
CA GLU A 82 -11.09 4.69 14.19
C GLU A 82 -9.64 4.75 13.65
N PHE A 83 -9.49 5.16 12.39
CA PHE A 83 -8.19 5.43 11.77
C PHE A 83 -7.81 6.90 12.01
N ASN A 84 -6.86 7.14 12.91
CA ASN A 84 -6.52 8.48 13.36
C ASN A 84 -5.33 9.05 12.57
N ILE A 85 -5.63 9.87 11.56
CA ILE A 85 -4.62 10.53 10.74
C ILE A 85 -4.11 11.80 11.43
N PRO A 86 -2.79 12.03 11.53
CA PRO A 86 -2.25 13.27 12.06
C PRO A 86 -2.66 14.46 11.18
N THR A 87 -3.17 15.53 11.79
CA THR A 87 -3.65 16.72 11.06
C THR A 87 -2.59 17.37 10.18
N HIS A 88 -1.31 17.28 10.55
CA HIS A 88 -0.20 17.80 9.77
C HIS A 88 0.09 16.99 8.49
N LEU A 89 -0.34 15.73 8.43
CA LEU A 89 -0.19 14.84 7.26
C LEU A 89 -1.45 14.79 6.39
N ALA A 90 -2.61 15.21 6.92
CA ALA A 90 -3.91 15.00 6.28
C ALA A 90 -4.01 15.57 4.86
N LEU A 91 -3.48 16.78 4.61
CA LEU A 91 -3.55 17.41 3.28
C LEU A 91 -2.69 16.68 2.26
N GLU A 92 -1.46 16.33 2.63
CA GLU A 92 -0.55 15.63 1.74
C GLU A 92 -1.03 14.21 1.49
N LEU A 93 -1.43 13.50 2.56
CA LEU A 93 -2.01 12.18 2.46
C LEU A 93 -3.22 12.17 1.52
N LEU A 94 -4.09 13.17 1.59
CA LEU A 94 -5.24 13.28 0.68
C LEU A 94 -4.81 13.34 -0.78
N VAL A 95 -3.79 14.15 -1.11
CA VAL A 95 -3.27 14.27 -2.48
C VAL A 95 -2.61 12.96 -2.94
N LYS A 96 -1.85 12.31 -2.06
CA LYS A 96 -1.20 11.02 -2.38
C LYS A 96 -2.22 9.87 -2.48
N ALA A 97 -3.26 9.86 -1.65
CA ALA A 97 -4.34 8.90 -1.69
C ALA A 97 -5.15 9.03 -2.98
N ASP A 98 -5.50 10.26 -3.38
CA ASP A 98 -6.15 10.55 -4.66
C ASP A 98 -5.28 10.08 -5.85
N PHE A 99 -3.96 10.35 -5.79
CA PHE A 99 -3.01 9.82 -6.78
C PHE A 99 -2.97 8.29 -6.83
N LEU A 100 -3.12 7.62 -5.69
CA LEU A 100 -3.13 6.16 -5.59
C LEU A 100 -4.51 5.56 -5.88
N ASP A 101 -5.55 6.37 -6.08
CA ASP A 101 -6.94 5.93 -6.32
C ASP A 101 -7.46 5.01 -5.21
N ILE A 102 -7.41 5.48 -3.95
CA ILE A 102 -7.84 4.76 -2.72
C ILE A 102 -8.68 5.60 -1.76
#